data_AF-A0A0J8J9I1-F1
#
_entry.id   AF-A0A0J8J9I1-F1
#
_cell.length_a   1.000
_cell.length_b   1.000
_cell.length_c   1.000
_cell.angle_alpha   90.00
_cell.angle_beta   90.00
_cell.angle_gamma   90.00
#
_symmetry.space_group_name_H-M   'P 1'
#
loop_
_entity.id
_entity.type
_entity.pdbx_description
1 polymer ?
#
loop_
_entity_poly.entity_id
_entity_poly.type
_entity_poly.pdbx_seq_one_letter_code
_entity_poly.pdbx_strand_id
1 'polypeptide(L)' 'MTFFDFIARYRGEQSPLGDLARDIYLDDNFPTEATDPDVIQEYFSRIYGKADGFEMAISKALDYFKREV' A
#
# COMPACT_ATOMS: atom_id res chain seq x y z
N MET A 1 9.35 -8.55 6.65
CA MET A 1 9.31 -7.42 5.71
C MET A 1 8.03 -6.66 5.98
N THR A 2 8.06 -5.34 6.16
CA THR A 2 6.82 -4.55 6.31
C THR A 2 6.23 -4.27 4.93
N PHE A 3 4.95 -3.89 4.89
CA PHE A 3 4.36 -3.43 3.63
C PHE A 3 5.06 -2.16 3.11
N PHE A 4 5.54 -1.31 4.03
CA PHE A 4 6.31 -0.12 3.69
C PHE A 4 7.65 -0.46 3.00
N ASP A 5 8.38 -1.46 3.51
CA ASP A 5 9.61 -1.96 2.88
C ASP A 5 9.34 -2.51 1.48
N PHE A 6 8.22 -3.22 1.31
CA PHE A 6 7.80 -3.77 0.02
C PHE A 6 7.48 -2.66 -0.98
N ILE A 7 6.62 -1.71 -0.61
CA ILE A 7 6.13 -0.69 -1.54
C ILE A 7 7.23 0.34 -1.88
N ALA A 8 8.23 0.52 -1.00
CA ALA A 8 9.39 1.37 -1.24
C ALA A 8 10.20 0.99 -2.48
N ARG A 9 10.13 -0.28 -2.94
CA ARG A 9 10.82 -0.75 -4.14
C ARG A 9 10.30 -0.11 -5.43
N TYR A 10 9.04 0.31 -5.42
CA TYR A 10 8.38 0.95 -6.57
C TYR A 10 8.52 2.48 -6.54
N ARG A 11 9.27 3.03 -5.56
CA ARG A 11 9.46 4.48 -5.42
C ARG A 11 10.16 5.05 -6.65
N GLY A 12 9.45 5.90 -7.38
CA GLY A 12 9.96 6.55 -8.60
C GLY A 12 9.54 5.87 -9.90
N GLU A 13 8.80 4.77 -9.84
CA GLU A 13 8.18 4.20 -11.04
C GLU A 13 6.99 5.03 -11.53
N GLN A 14 6.83 5.14 -12.85
CA GLN A 14 5.61 5.65 -13.47
C GLN A 14 4.61 4.51 -13.65
N SER A 15 4.07 4.02 -12.53
CA SER A 15 3.12 2.91 -12.46
C SER A 15 2.11 3.15 -11.34
N PRO A 16 0.94 2.47 -11.33
CA PRO A 16 0.00 2.57 -10.21
C PRO A 16 0.60 2.20 -8.85
N LEU A 17 1.60 1.31 -8.83
CA LEU A 17 2.34 0.97 -7.60
C LEU A 17 3.31 2.08 -7.21
N GLY A 18 3.92 2.77 -8.18
CA GLY A 18 4.75 3.93 -7.92
C GLY A 18 3.95 5.14 -7.41
N ASP A 19 2.74 5.35 -7.93
CA ASP A 19 1.80 6.35 -7.40
C ASP A 19 1.41 6.01 -5.96
N LEU A 20 1.01 4.76 -5.69
CA LEU A 20 0.70 4.30 -4.34
C LEU A 20 1.90 4.44 -3.39
N ALA A 21 3.11 4.10 -3.86
CA ALA A 21 4.33 4.27 -3.07
C ALA A 21 4.56 5.74 -2.72
N ARG A 22 4.38 6.68 -3.67
CA ARG A 22 4.51 8.11 -3.40
C ARG A 22 3.50 8.56 -2.35
N ASP A 23 2.25 8.14 -2.47
CA ASP A 23 1.18 8.57 -1.56
C ASP A 23 1.44 8.06 -0.14
N ILE A 24 1.82 6.79 0.02
CA ILE A 24 2.23 6.21 1.31
C ILE A 24 3.43 6.95 1.93
N TYR A 25 4.41 7.36 1.11
CA TYR A 25 5.58 8.11 1.58
C TYR A 25 5.27 9.53 2.06
N LEU A 26 4.14 10.09 1.64
CA LEU A 26 3.65 11.40 2.06
C LEU A 26 2.66 11.30 3.23
N ASP A 27 2.27 10.09 3.63
CA ASP A 27 1.31 9.86 4.70
C ASP A 27 2.03 9.60 6.03
N ASP A 28 2.10 10.64 6.85
CA ASP A 28 2.70 10.60 8.19
C ASP A 28 2.01 9.61 9.15
N ASN A 29 0.78 9.19 8.85
CA ASN A 29 0.01 8.26 9.67
C ASN A 29 0.05 6.82 9.15
N PHE A 30 0.79 6.56 8.05
CA PHE A 30 0.87 5.22 7.51
C PHE A 30 1.52 4.25 8.51
N PRO A 31 0.96 3.05 8.74
CA PRO A 31 1.53 2.08 9.67
C PRO A 31 2.78 1.43 9.06
N THR A 32 3.91 2.13 9.10
CA THR A 32 5.18 1.74 8.46
C THR A 32 5.75 0.41 8.99
N GLU A 33 5.43 0.05 10.22
CA GLU A 33 5.85 -1.20 10.86
C GLU A 33 4.90 -2.38 10.62
N ALA A 34 3.75 -2.16 9.97
CA ALA A 34 2.79 -3.23 9.74
C ALA A 34 3.31 -4.28 8.76
N THR A 35 3.31 -5.52 9.22
CA THR A 35 3.67 -6.72 8.45
C THR A 35 2.45 -7.55 8.05
N ASP A 36 1.30 -7.31 8.68
CA ASP A 36 0.05 -8.03 8.42
C ASP A 36 -0.72 -7.34 7.28
N PRO A 37 -0.96 -8.03 6.14
CA PRO A 37 -1.72 -7.49 5.03
C PRO A 37 -3.14 -7.02 5.41
N ASP A 38 -3.78 -7.65 6.40
CA ASP A 38 -5.16 -7.32 6.78
C ASP A 38 -5.21 -5.96 7.51
N VAL A 39 -4.17 -5.63 8.28
CA VAL A 39 -4.00 -4.31 8.92
C VAL A 39 -3.86 -3.21 7.86
N ILE A 40 -3.10 -3.47 6.80
CA ILE A 40 -2.92 -2.53 5.68
C ILE A 40 -4.23 -2.35 4.92
N GLN A 41 -4.94 -3.45 4.65
CA GLN A 41 -6.24 -3.40 3.99
C GLN A 41 -7.26 -2.59 4.80
N GLU A 42 -7.30 -2.80 6.12
CA GLU A 42 -8.18 -2.05 7.02
C GLU A 42 -7.83 -0.56 7.03
N TYR A 43 -6.55 -0.22 7.10
CA TYR A 43 -6.07 1.16 7.05
C TYR A 43 -6.56 1.89 5.80
N PHE A 44 -6.35 1.31 4.62
CA PHE A 44 -6.82 1.89 3.37
C PHE A 44 -8.34 2.00 3.28
N SER A 45 -9.06 1.00 3.80
CA SER A 45 -10.54 1.01 3.83
C SER A 45 -11.09 2.17 4.68
N ARG A 46 -10.37 2.59 5.72
CA ARG A 46 -10.74 3.72 6.59
C ARG A 46 -10.48 5.09 5.94
N ILE A 47 -9.42 5.20 5.14
CA ILE A 47 -9.01 6.48 4.52
C ILE A 47 -9.82 6.79 3.26
N TYR A 48 -9.93 5.83 2.34
CA TYR A 48 -10.47 6.09 1.00
C TYR A 48 -11.97 5.80 0.87
N GLY A 49 -12.57 5.13 1.88
CA GLY A 49 -13.92 4.57 1.74
C GLY A 49 -14.03 3.61 0.54
N LYS A 50 -15.20 3.00 0.33
CA LYS A 50 -15.43 2.03 -0.76
C LYS A 50 -15.48 2.63 -2.19
N ALA A 51 -15.13 3.90 -2.37
CA ALA A 51 -15.54 4.67 -3.55
C ALA A 51 -14.38 5.16 -4.44
N ASP A 52 -13.14 5.15 -3.98
CA ASP A 52 -12.03 5.73 -4.74
C ASP A 52 -11.25 4.68 -5.55
N GLY A 53 -10.85 5.07 -6.76
CA GLY A 53 -10.19 4.21 -7.77
C GLY A 53 -8.84 3.59 -7.37
N PHE A 54 -8.41 3.78 -6.12
CA PHE A 54 -7.22 3.16 -5.54
C PHE A 54 -7.41 1.69 -5.14
N GLU A 55 -8.65 1.19 -5.02
CA GLU A 55 -8.92 -0.19 -4.60
C GLU A 55 -8.16 -1.22 -5.44
N MET A 56 -8.06 -1.04 -6.76
CA MET A 56 -7.35 -1.97 -7.63
C MET A 56 -5.82 -1.95 -7.42
N ALA A 57 -5.23 -0.76 -7.19
CA ALA A 57 -3.79 -0.65 -6.96
C ALA A 57 -3.42 -1.23 -5.59
N ILE A 58 -4.22 -0.93 -4.56
CA ILE A 58 -4.05 -1.46 -3.20
C ILE A 58 -4.25 -2.98 -3.18
N SER A 59 -5.31 -3.49 -3.82
CA SER A 59 -5.57 -4.93 -3.91
C SER A 59 -4.43 -5.68 -4.60
N LYS A 60 -3.93 -5.15 -5.74
CA LYS A 60 -2.76 -5.73 -6.42
C LYS A 60 -1.49 -5.68 -5.57
N ALA A 61 -1.24 -4.57 -4.88
CA ALA A 61 -0.08 -4.42 -4.01
C ALA A 61 -0.12 -5.43 -2.85
N LEU A 62 -1.30 -5.61 -2.23
CA LEU A 62 -1.51 -6.59 -1.18
C LEU A 62 -1.36 -8.03 -1.68
N ASP A 63 -1.87 -8.35 -2.87
CA ASP A 63 -1.71 -9.66 -3.49
C ASP A 63 -0.24 -10.00 -3.77
N TYR A 64 0.56 -9.02 -4.22
CA TYR A 64 2.00 -9.20 -4.41
C TYR A 64 2.72 -9.34 -3.08
N PHE A 65 2.41 -8.49 -2.11
CA PHE A 65 2.98 -8.57 -0.78
C PHE A 65 2.72 -9.94 -0.14
N LYS A 66 1.47 -10.44 -0.16
CA LYS A 66 1.07 -11.76 0.34
C LYS A 66 1.83 -12.95 -0.28
N ARG A 67 2.45 -12.78 -1.45
CA ARG A 67 3.26 -13.83 -2.11
C ARG A 67 4.73 -13.77 -1.71
N GLU A 68 5.18 -12.66 -1.15
CA GLU A 68 6.56 -12.44 -0.73
C GLU A 68 6.79 -12.60 0.79
N VAL A 69 5.72 -12.70 1.58
CA VAL A 69 5.74 -13.00 3.03
C VAL A 69 5.31 -14.43 3.32
#